data_AF-A0A2K9PJK0-F1
#
_entry.id   AF-A0A2K9PJK0-F1
#
_cell.length_a   1.000
_cell.length_b   1.000
_cell.length_c   1.000
_cell.angle_alpha   90.00
_cell.angle_beta   90.00
_cell.angle_gamma   90.00
#
_symmetry.space_group_name_H-M   'P 1'
#
loop_
_entity.id
_entity.type
_entity.pdbx_description
1 polymer ?
#
loop_
_entity_poly.entity_id
_entity_poly.type
_entity_poly.pdbx_seq_one_letter_code
_entity_poly.pdbx_strand_id
1 'polypeptide(L)'
;MKTIKTAIILTIVLFLTCHVSQAQKMFSVHQDNVKPSKFIEYEKIAKEFVTATTEHNVQDEWFAAMSNDFKYFYITPIENFAELDKKPFADMAKTMGDKFLDMFTRLNKCLDSHGTYIVLSDDDLSYMPDGASEAIKGENYRKWFYMYYTPENAKKVKEGMKAVKELFKSKGSTNYYRVYKNGYGSLENYYLVSVSAKDEIDGATQAKANQEVLGPDRMETFSKVLNHISRMEEYSGEMRPDLSYSAKKE
;
A
#
# COMPACT_ATOMS: atom_id res chain seq x y z
N MET A 1 -17.76 -32.61 40.18
CA MET A 1 -16.41 -32.51 39.58
C MET A 1 -16.40 -32.64 38.05
N LYS A 2 -17.12 -33.60 37.43
CA LYS A 2 -17.13 -33.74 35.96
C LYS A 2 -17.71 -32.52 35.23
N THR A 3 -18.84 -31.98 35.70
CA THR A 3 -19.52 -30.81 35.12
C THR A 3 -18.70 -29.51 35.20
N ILE A 4 -17.95 -29.29 36.29
CA ILE A 4 -17.08 -28.12 36.44
C ILE A 4 -15.89 -28.18 35.47
N LYS A 5 -15.31 -29.37 35.25
CA LYS A 5 -14.23 -29.56 34.26
C LYS A 5 -14.72 -29.31 32.83
N THR A 6 -15.93 -29.76 32.48
CA THR A 6 -16.51 -29.53 31.15
C THR A 6 -16.81 -28.05 30.91
N ALA A 7 -17.34 -27.33 31.91
CA ALA A 7 -17.61 -25.91 31.81
C ALA A 7 -16.34 -25.08 31.60
N ILE A 8 -15.26 -25.36 32.35
CA ILE A 8 -13.97 -24.67 32.21
C ILE A 8 -13.35 -24.90 30.82
N ILE A 9 -13.41 -26.13 30.31
CA ILE A 9 -12.90 -26.44 28.96
C ILE A 9 -13.72 -25.71 27.89
N LEU A 10 -15.05 -25.67 28.02
CA LEU A 10 -15.91 -24.97 27.07
C LEU A 10 -15.63 -23.46 27.07
N THR A 11 -15.40 -22.87 28.24
CA THR A 11 -15.05 -21.45 28.38
C THR A 11 -13.68 -21.14 27.76
N ILE A 12 -12.66 -21.99 27.98
CA ILE A 12 -11.33 -21.82 27.36
C ILE A 12 -11.41 -21.93 25.83
N VAL A 13 -12.20 -22.86 25.30
CA VAL A 13 -12.41 -23.00 23.85
C VAL A 13 -13.15 -21.79 23.27
N LEU A 14 -14.14 -21.23 23.98
CA LEU A 14 -14.82 -20.00 23.55
C LEU A 14 -13.88 -18.79 23.50
N PHE A 15 -13.00 -18.64 24.50
CA PHE A 15 -12.00 -17.57 24.53
C PHE A 15 -10.94 -17.71 23.41
N LEU A 16 -10.58 -18.94 23.02
CA LEU A 16 -9.67 -19.19 21.90
C LEU A 16 -10.30 -18.84 20.53
N THR A 17 -11.62 -18.99 20.38
CA THR A 17 -12.31 -18.67 19.11
C THR A 17 -12.56 -17.18 18.89
N CYS A 18 -12.49 -16.34 19.92
CA CYS A 18 -12.69 -14.88 19.80
C CYS A 18 -11.45 -14.10 19.33
N HIS A 19 -10.36 -14.79 18.98
CA HIS A 19 -9.12 -14.18 18.47
C HIS A 19 -8.81 -14.59 17.03
N VAL A 20 -9.83 -14.76 16.19
CA VAL A 20 -9.63 -14.57 14.75
C VAL A 20 -9.42 -13.07 14.52
N SER A 21 -8.22 -12.58 14.86
CA SER A 21 -7.77 -11.28 14.38
C SER A 21 -7.81 -11.38 12.86
N GLN A 22 -8.61 -10.53 12.20
CA GLN A 22 -8.40 -10.33 10.77
C GLN A 22 -6.93 -9.94 10.62
N ALA A 23 -6.15 -10.79 9.94
CA ALA A 23 -4.73 -10.55 9.78
C ALA A 23 -4.55 -9.22 9.06
N GLN A 24 -3.76 -8.32 9.64
CA GLN A 24 -3.46 -7.03 9.04
C GLN A 24 -2.85 -7.27 7.65
N LYS A 25 -3.50 -6.77 6.58
CA LYS A 25 -3.01 -6.98 5.21
C LYS A 25 -1.60 -6.42 5.07
N MET A 26 -0.70 -7.22 4.53
CA MET A 26 0.73 -6.91 4.40
C MET A 26 1.14 -6.95 2.94
N PHE A 27 2.03 -6.04 2.57
CA PHE A 27 2.55 -5.93 1.22
C PHE A 27 4.06 -5.86 1.27
N SER A 28 4.72 -6.66 0.44
CA SER A 28 6.11 -6.45 0.05
C SER A 28 6.12 -5.43 -1.08
N VAL A 29 6.78 -4.30 -0.88
CA VAL A 29 6.92 -3.25 -1.89
C VAL A 29 8.36 -3.22 -2.35
N HIS A 30 8.60 -3.64 -3.60
CA HIS A 30 9.85 -3.35 -4.29
C HIS A 30 9.75 -1.97 -4.92
N GLN A 31 10.63 -1.06 -4.53
CA GLN A 31 10.67 0.30 -5.03
C GLN A 31 11.91 0.51 -5.89
N ASP A 32 11.69 1.01 -7.10
CA ASP A 32 12.72 1.42 -8.05
C ASP A 32 12.71 2.95 -8.17
N ASN A 33 13.82 3.59 -7.80
CA ASN A 33 14.01 5.03 -8.00
C ASN A 33 14.67 5.24 -9.37
N VAL A 34 13.85 5.55 -10.37
CA VAL A 34 14.27 5.61 -11.78
C VAL A 34 14.79 7.01 -12.11
N LYS A 35 15.92 7.07 -12.82
CA LYS A 35 16.46 8.33 -13.36
C LYS A 35 15.43 8.94 -14.32
N PRO A 36 15.04 10.22 -14.15
CA PRO A 36 14.11 10.88 -15.06
C PRO A 36 14.56 10.85 -16.53
N SER A 37 15.86 10.80 -16.82
CA SER A 37 16.38 10.69 -18.20
C SER A 37 16.26 9.29 -18.80
N LYS A 38 15.88 8.28 -18.00
CA LYS A 38 15.85 6.87 -18.38
C LYS A 38 14.48 6.21 -18.24
N PHE A 39 13.44 6.93 -17.80
CA PHE A 39 12.14 6.33 -17.53
C PHE A 39 11.51 5.63 -18.74
N ILE A 40 11.67 6.18 -19.96
CA ILE A 40 11.15 5.53 -21.20
C ILE A 40 11.84 4.18 -21.44
N GLU A 41 13.17 4.14 -21.27
CA GLU A 41 13.96 2.92 -21.43
C GLU A 41 13.58 1.89 -20.34
N TYR A 42 13.45 2.35 -19.10
CA TYR A 42 13.00 1.56 -17.97
C TYR A 42 11.62 0.92 -18.22
N GLU A 43 10.61 1.71 -18.60
CA GLU A 43 9.26 1.20 -18.84
C GLU A 43 9.22 0.16 -19.95
N LYS A 44 10.02 0.35 -21.00
CA LYS A 44 10.14 -0.64 -22.06
C LYS A 44 10.65 -1.97 -21.50
N ILE A 45 11.69 -1.94 -20.68
CA ILE A 45 12.26 -3.15 -20.08
C ILE A 45 11.29 -3.78 -19.07
N ALA A 46 10.59 -2.98 -18.26
CA ALA A 46 9.56 -3.47 -17.34
C ALA A 46 8.42 -4.18 -18.08
N LYS A 47 8.00 -3.68 -19.25
CA LYS A 47 7.00 -4.34 -20.11
C LYS A 47 7.54 -5.63 -20.74
N GLU A 48 8.82 -5.66 -21.13
CA GLU A 48 9.50 -6.90 -21.53
C GLU A 48 9.46 -7.93 -20.40
N PHE A 49 9.69 -7.52 -19.14
CA PHE A 49 9.61 -8.40 -17.97
C PHE A 49 8.21 -8.96 -17.71
N VAL A 50 7.18 -8.11 -17.76
CA VAL A 50 5.76 -8.54 -17.60
C VAL A 50 5.38 -9.52 -18.72
N THR A 51 5.84 -9.28 -19.94
CA THR A 51 5.62 -10.18 -21.08
C THR A 51 6.26 -11.55 -20.83
N ALA A 52 7.54 -11.58 -20.45
CA ALA A 52 8.24 -12.82 -20.11
C ALA A 52 7.56 -13.57 -18.95
N THR A 53 7.16 -12.84 -17.90
CA THR A 53 6.43 -13.40 -16.75
C THR A 53 5.12 -14.06 -17.19
N THR A 54 4.41 -13.44 -18.14
CA THR A 54 3.17 -13.98 -18.72
C THR A 54 3.43 -15.23 -19.57
N GLU A 55 4.45 -15.21 -20.42
CA GLU A 55 4.84 -16.34 -21.27
C GLU A 55 5.26 -17.55 -20.45
N HIS A 56 5.95 -17.32 -19.33
CA HIS A 56 6.40 -18.36 -18.40
C HIS A 56 5.38 -18.74 -17.32
N ASN A 57 4.21 -18.10 -17.28
CA ASN A 57 3.15 -18.34 -16.29
C ASN A 57 3.68 -18.38 -14.85
N VAL A 58 4.47 -17.37 -14.47
CA VAL A 58 5.04 -17.28 -13.11
C VAL A 58 3.90 -17.26 -12.10
N GLN A 59 3.99 -18.09 -11.06
CA GLN A 59 2.96 -18.21 -10.03
C GLN A 59 3.15 -17.13 -8.96
N ASP A 60 2.85 -15.88 -9.33
CA ASP A 60 2.94 -14.71 -8.46
C ASP A 60 1.91 -13.63 -8.88
N GLU A 61 1.75 -12.61 -8.06
CA GLU A 61 0.89 -11.45 -8.30
C GLU A 61 1.50 -10.17 -7.72
N TRP A 62 1.47 -9.09 -8.51
CA TRP A 62 1.83 -7.76 -8.03
C TRP A 62 1.03 -6.66 -8.72
N PHE A 63 0.82 -5.58 -7.97
CA PHE A 63 0.31 -4.32 -8.50
C PHE A 63 1.47 -3.36 -8.71
N ALA A 64 1.52 -2.70 -9.86
CA ALA A 64 2.49 -1.65 -10.11
C ALA A 64 1.85 -0.27 -9.90
N ALA A 65 2.62 0.68 -9.37
CA ALA A 65 2.27 2.08 -9.31
C ALA A 65 3.50 2.95 -9.59
N MET A 66 3.28 4.20 -9.96
CA MET A 66 4.34 5.17 -10.21
C MET A 66 3.97 6.52 -9.60
N SER A 67 4.92 7.20 -8.95
CA SER A 67 4.77 8.59 -8.52
C SER A 67 5.33 9.58 -9.55
N ASN A 68 4.88 10.83 -9.44
CA ASN A 68 5.31 11.95 -10.28
C ASN A 68 6.81 12.30 -10.17
N ASP A 69 7.52 11.73 -9.20
CA ASP A 69 8.98 11.83 -9.04
C ASP A 69 9.75 10.59 -9.55
N PHE A 70 9.14 9.80 -10.44
CA PHE A 70 9.75 8.64 -11.11
C PHE A 70 10.14 7.49 -10.19
N LYS A 71 9.45 7.33 -9.06
CA LYS A 71 9.54 6.10 -8.27
C LYS A 71 8.48 5.12 -8.76
N TYR A 72 8.88 3.88 -8.97
CA TYR A 72 8.00 2.78 -9.31
C TYR A 72 7.87 1.87 -8.10
N PHE A 73 6.66 1.40 -7.84
CA PHE A 73 6.33 0.54 -6.71
C PHE A 73 5.71 -0.75 -7.25
N TYR A 74 6.36 -1.89 -7.03
CA TYR A 74 5.81 -3.22 -7.28
C TYR A 74 5.35 -3.82 -5.96
N ILE A 75 4.04 -3.94 -5.81
CA ILE A 75 3.33 -4.17 -4.56
C ILE A 75 2.77 -5.58 -4.59
N THR A 76 3.44 -6.50 -3.91
CA THR A 76 3.04 -7.91 -3.79
C THR A 76 2.35 -8.14 -2.44
N PRO A 77 1.06 -8.53 -2.42
CA PRO A 77 0.40 -8.95 -1.19
C PRO A 77 1.10 -10.17 -0.60
N ILE A 78 1.33 -10.19 0.71
CA ILE A 78 1.92 -11.33 1.42
C ILE A 78 1.07 -11.69 2.63
N GLU A 79 0.87 -12.98 2.87
CA GLU A 79 0.13 -13.46 4.04
C GLU A 79 0.99 -13.41 5.31
N ASN A 80 2.29 -13.63 5.16
CA ASN A 80 3.27 -13.69 6.24
C ASN A 80 4.69 -13.51 5.69
N PHE A 81 5.69 -13.45 6.57
CA PHE A 81 7.09 -13.23 6.17
C PHE A 81 7.75 -14.41 5.44
N ALA A 82 7.24 -15.64 5.56
CA ALA A 82 7.80 -16.80 4.84
C ALA A 82 7.55 -16.71 3.32
N GLU A 83 6.58 -15.89 2.90
CA GLU A 83 6.37 -15.54 1.49
C GLU A 83 7.61 -14.89 0.86
N LEU A 84 8.45 -14.21 1.65
CA LEU A 84 9.68 -13.56 1.16
C LEU A 84 10.78 -14.56 0.78
N ASP A 85 10.70 -15.80 1.25
CA ASP A 85 11.64 -16.88 0.90
C ASP A 85 11.31 -17.53 -0.44
N LYS A 86 10.11 -17.25 -0.99
CA LYS A 86 9.69 -17.79 -2.29
C LYS A 86 10.57 -17.24 -3.40
N LYS A 87 10.82 -18.09 -4.40
CA LYS A 87 11.58 -17.74 -5.61
C LYS A 87 10.69 -17.88 -6.85
N PRO A 88 9.67 -17.02 -7.01
CA PRO A 88 8.65 -17.17 -8.05
C PRO A 88 9.27 -17.19 -9.46
N PHE A 89 10.38 -16.47 -9.65
CA PHE A 89 11.05 -16.38 -10.94
C PHE A 89 12.09 -17.48 -11.20
N ALA A 90 12.27 -18.48 -10.32
CA ALA A 90 13.37 -19.45 -10.44
C ALA A 90 13.34 -20.25 -11.75
N ASP A 91 12.17 -20.78 -12.12
CA ASP A 91 12.02 -21.57 -13.35
C ASP A 91 12.10 -20.70 -14.61
N MET A 92 11.54 -19.49 -14.55
CA MET A 92 11.68 -18.50 -15.62
C MET A 92 13.16 -18.15 -15.84
N ALA A 93 13.89 -17.82 -14.76
CA ALA A 93 15.31 -17.48 -14.82
C ALA A 93 16.15 -18.65 -15.38
N LYS A 94 15.87 -19.88 -14.95
CA LYS A 94 16.53 -21.08 -15.47
C LYS A 94 16.27 -21.29 -16.96
N THR A 95 15.04 -21.02 -17.41
CA THR A 95 14.64 -21.22 -18.81
C THR A 95 15.19 -20.14 -19.73
N MET A 96 15.18 -18.88 -19.28
CA MET A 96 15.66 -17.73 -20.05
C MET A 96 17.19 -17.61 -20.07
N GLY A 97 17.88 -18.14 -19.05
CA GLY A 97 19.34 -18.05 -18.92
C GLY A 97 19.82 -16.60 -18.92
N ASP A 98 20.82 -16.30 -19.74
CA ASP A 98 21.46 -14.99 -19.83
C ASP A 98 20.50 -13.84 -20.14
N LYS A 99 19.39 -14.11 -20.85
CA LYS A 99 18.38 -13.08 -21.14
C LYS A 99 17.71 -12.53 -19.89
N PHE A 100 17.51 -13.38 -18.88
CA PHE A 100 16.96 -12.93 -17.59
C PHE A 100 17.94 -11.96 -16.91
N LEU A 101 19.21 -12.35 -16.83
CA LEU A 101 20.28 -11.53 -16.23
C LEU A 101 20.52 -10.21 -16.99
N ASP A 102 20.48 -10.23 -18.32
CA ASP A 102 20.60 -9.03 -19.15
C ASP A 102 19.47 -8.03 -18.86
N MET A 103 18.24 -8.51 -18.68
CA MET A 103 17.10 -7.65 -18.36
C MET A 103 17.31 -6.86 -17.07
N PHE A 104 17.74 -7.53 -15.99
CA PHE A 104 18.05 -6.84 -14.72
C PHE A 104 19.30 -5.95 -14.83
N THR A 105 20.29 -6.34 -15.63
CA THR A 105 21.46 -5.48 -15.91
C THR A 105 21.05 -4.19 -16.62
N ARG A 106 20.09 -4.26 -17.55
CA ARG A 106 19.51 -3.09 -18.24
C ARG A 106 18.67 -2.25 -17.29
N LEU A 107 17.80 -2.87 -16.47
CA LEU A 107 17.04 -2.16 -15.44
C LEU A 107 17.97 -1.38 -14.51
N ASN A 108 19.01 -2.01 -13.96
CA ASN A 108 19.96 -1.37 -13.05
C ASN A 108 20.63 -0.12 -13.62
N LYS A 109 20.83 -0.02 -14.95
CA LYS A 109 21.38 1.20 -15.58
C LYS A 109 20.41 2.38 -15.52
N CYS A 110 19.12 2.12 -15.45
CA CYS A 110 18.07 3.12 -15.36
C CYS A 110 17.83 3.63 -13.92
N LEU A 111 18.33 2.92 -12.91
CA LEU A 111 18.05 3.22 -11.50
C LEU A 111 19.12 4.14 -10.89
N ASP A 112 18.69 4.99 -9.95
CA ASP A 112 19.57 5.65 -8.98
C ASP A 112 19.73 4.80 -7.72
N SER A 113 18.65 4.15 -7.28
CA SER A 113 18.61 3.23 -6.16
C SER A 113 17.35 2.38 -6.21
N HIS A 114 17.33 1.29 -5.45
CA HIS A 114 16.14 0.46 -5.29
C HIS A 114 16.19 -0.26 -3.95
N GLY A 115 15.05 -0.77 -3.51
CA GLY A 115 14.96 -1.51 -2.25
C GLY A 115 13.60 -2.15 -2.04
N THR A 116 13.53 -3.08 -1.10
CA THR A 116 12.29 -3.76 -0.73
C THR A 116 11.96 -3.50 0.73
N TYR A 117 10.71 -3.17 1.01
CA TYR A 117 10.21 -2.96 2.37
C TYR A 117 8.78 -3.45 2.52
N ILE A 118 8.35 -3.61 3.76
CA ILE A 118 6.99 -4.02 4.11
C ILE A 118 6.13 -2.79 4.38
N VAL A 119 4.90 -2.83 3.87
CA VAL A 119 3.83 -1.88 4.17
C VAL A 119 2.64 -2.65 4.71
N LEU A 120 2.00 -2.11 5.75
CA LEU A 120 0.85 -2.73 6.41
C LEU A 120 -0.39 -1.84 6.24
N SER A 121 -1.50 -2.42 5.77
CA SER A 121 -2.78 -1.71 5.71
C SER A 121 -3.32 -1.45 7.12
N ASP A 122 -3.84 -0.26 7.38
CA ASP A 122 -4.42 0.11 8.69
C ASP A 122 -5.91 0.44 8.53
N ASP A 123 -6.76 -0.60 8.60
CA ASP A 123 -8.22 -0.49 8.45
C ASP A 123 -8.85 0.34 9.58
N ASP A 124 -8.24 0.33 10.77
CA ASP A 124 -8.66 1.14 11.92
C ASP A 124 -8.58 2.63 11.60
N LEU A 125 -7.60 3.05 10.81
CA LEU A 125 -7.39 4.46 10.42
C LEU A 125 -7.97 4.80 9.05
N SER A 126 -8.21 3.81 8.19
CA SER A 126 -8.83 3.99 6.87
C SER A 126 -10.31 4.37 6.98
N TYR A 127 -10.81 5.19 6.06
CA TYR A 127 -12.22 5.57 5.97
C TYR A 127 -12.82 5.12 4.63
N MET A 128 -13.62 4.04 4.71
CA MET A 128 -14.32 3.40 3.58
C MET A 128 -15.73 2.98 4.04
N PRO A 129 -16.69 3.93 4.15
CA PRO A 129 -18.00 3.70 4.77
C PRO A 129 -18.87 2.66 4.06
N ASP A 130 -18.69 2.45 2.74
CA ASP A 130 -19.45 1.45 1.97
C ASP A 130 -18.83 0.04 1.99
N GLY A 131 -17.79 -0.17 2.80
CA GLY A 131 -17.11 -1.47 2.86
C GLY A 131 -16.37 -1.86 1.57
N ALA A 132 -16.16 -0.90 0.65
CA ALA A 132 -15.33 -1.09 -0.53
C ALA A 132 -13.93 -1.54 -0.10
N SER A 133 -13.65 -2.83 -0.22
CA SER A 133 -12.38 -3.46 0.15
C SER A 133 -11.42 -3.55 -1.03
N GLU A 134 -11.94 -3.38 -2.25
CA GLU A 134 -11.21 -3.42 -3.50
C GLU A 134 -10.89 -2.01 -4.02
N ALA A 135 -9.96 -1.94 -4.98
CA ALA A 135 -9.68 -0.70 -5.70
C ALA A 135 -10.91 -0.32 -6.55
N ILE A 136 -11.28 0.96 -6.56
CA ILE A 136 -12.41 1.42 -7.38
C ILE A 136 -11.99 1.35 -8.84
N LYS A 137 -12.72 0.54 -9.62
CA LYS A 137 -12.41 0.31 -11.04
C LYS A 137 -12.41 1.63 -11.81
N GLY A 138 -11.33 1.89 -12.54
CA GLY A 138 -11.17 3.11 -13.33
C GLY A 138 -10.61 4.30 -12.56
N GLU A 139 -10.36 4.17 -11.27
CA GLU A 139 -9.65 5.17 -10.47
C GLU A 139 -8.20 4.73 -10.30
N ASN A 140 -7.36 5.01 -11.29
CA ASN A 140 -5.92 4.72 -11.22
C ASN A 140 -5.12 5.87 -10.62
N TYR A 141 -5.61 7.11 -10.71
CA TYR A 141 -4.92 8.26 -10.14
C TYR A 141 -4.85 8.16 -8.62
N ARG A 142 -3.71 8.55 -8.06
CA ARG A 142 -3.42 8.50 -6.63
C ARG A 142 -2.91 9.85 -6.17
N LYS A 143 -3.42 10.29 -5.02
CA LYS A 143 -2.72 11.22 -4.14
C LYS A 143 -2.22 10.46 -2.93
N TRP A 144 -0.95 10.65 -2.62
CA TRP A 144 -0.27 10.03 -1.50
C TRP A 144 0.26 11.10 -0.57
N PHE A 145 -0.12 11.00 0.70
CA PHE A 145 0.41 11.85 1.76
C PHE A 145 1.19 10.97 2.73
N TYR A 146 2.51 11.15 2.75
CA TYR A 146 3.38 10.53 3.74
C TYR A 146 3.49 11.46 4.93
N MET A 147 3.08 10.98 6.09
CA MET A 147 3.13 11.70 7.36
C MET A 147 4.13 11.01 8.28
N TYR A 148 5.36 11.53 8.30
CA TYR A 148 6.46 10.98 9.07
C TYR A 148 6.39 11.43 10.52
N TYR A 149 6.77 10.56 11.45
CA TYR A 149 6.75 10.87 12.88
C TYR A 149 7.89 10.21 13.64
N THR A 150 8.26 10.79 14.78
CA THR A 150 9.23 10.20 15.69
C THR A 150 8.57 9.11 16.55
N PRO A 151 9.31 8.09 17.01
CA PRO A 151 8.76 7.05 17.89
C PRO A 151 8.02 7.61 19.12
N GLU A 152 8.51 8.70 19.71
CA GLU A 152 7.89 9.39 20.85
C GLU A 152 6.44 9.85 20.55
N ASN A 153 6.17 10.27 19.31
CA ASN A 153 4.89 10.80 18.89
C ASN A 153 3.92 9.73 18.34
N ALA A 154 4.34 8.47 18.22
CA ALA A 154 3.57 7.41 17.56
C ALA A 154 2.12 7.29 18.08
N LYS A 155 1.94 7.33 19.40
CA LYS A 155 0.61 7.26 20.03
C LYS A 155 -0.25 8.48 19.67
N LYS A 156 0.32 9.68 19.80
CA LYS A 156 -0.40 10.95 19.54
C LYS A 156 -0.82 11.06 18.07
N VAL A 157 0.06 10.68 17.14
CA VAL A 157 -0.26 10.65 15.71
C VAL A 157 -1.39 9.66 15.43
N LYS A 158 -1.33 8.44 15.99
CA LYS A 158 -2.41 7.44 15.82
C LYS A 158 -3.76 7.95 16.36
N GLU A 159 -3.76 8.59 17.52
CA GLU A 159 -4.96 9.20 18.11
C GLU A 159 -5.50 10.35 17.26
N GLY A 160 -4.63 11.22 16.73
CA GLY A 160 -4.99 12.25 15.77
C GLY A 160 -5.63 11.67 14.51
N MET A 161 -5.04 10.62 13.93
CA MET A 161 -5.59 9.93 12.75
C MET A 161 -6.96 9.30 13.01
N LYS A 162 -7.19 8.73 14.20
CA LYS A 162 -8.53 8.25 14.61
C LYS A 162 -9.54 9.39 14.68
N ALA A 163 -9.14 10.55 15.19
CA ALA A 163 -10.01 11.73 15.23
C ALA A 163 -10.36 12.23 13.83
N VAL A 164 -9.41 12.17 12.87
CA VAL A 164 -9.67 12.47 11.46
C VAL A 164 -10.72 11.53 10.87
N LYS A 165 -10.58 10.22 11.07
CA LYS A 165 -11.58 9.24 10.61
C LYS A 165 -12.97 9.50 11.19
N GLU A 166 -13.05 9.82 12.48
CA GLU A 166 -14.32 10.14 13.14
C GLU A 166 -14.93 11.45 12.61
N LEU A 167 -14.10 12.45 12.28
CA LEU A 167 -14.57 13.66 11.61
C LEU A 167 -15.20 13.33 10.25
N PHE A 168 -14.53 12.54 9.42
CA PHE A 168 -15.06 12.13 8.10
C PHE A 168 -16.41 11.41 8.25
N LYS A 169 -16.50 10.48 9.20
CA LYS A 169 -17.73 9.75 9.51
C LYS A 169 -18.85 10.66 10.00
N SER A 170 -18.58 11.52 10.97
CA SER A 170 -19.59 12.41 11.57
C SER A 170 -20.10 13.48 10.60
N LYS A 171 -19.28 13.88 9.64
CA LYS A 171 -19.64 14.83 8.57
C LYS A 171 -20.29 14.15 7.36
N GLY A 172 -20.36 12.81 7.33
CA GLY A 172 -20.90 12.06 6.20
C GLY A 172 -20.09 12.24 4.92
N SER A 173 -18.76 12.35 5.05
CA SER A 173 -17.88 12.48 3.89
C SER A 173 -18.02 11.27 2.96
N THR A 174 -18.10 11.53 1.65
CA THR A 174 -18.07 10.52 0.59
C THR A 174 -16.69 10.37 -0.03
N ASN A 175 -15.68 11.11 0.46
CA ASN A 175 -14.32 11.04 -0.06
C ASN A 175 -13.53 10.00 0.76
N TYR A 176 -13.13 8.94 0.08
CA TYR A 176 -12.57 7.75 0.71
C TYR A 176 -11.05 7.79 0.71
N TYR A 177 -10.46 7.24 1.77
CA TYR A 177 -9.01 7.12 1.86
C TYR A 177 -8.60 5.85 2.58
N ARG A 178 -7.46 5.31 2.14
CA ARG A 178 -6.80 4.17 2.77
C ARG A 178 -5.57 4.64 3.50
N VAL A 179 -5.34 4.08 4.67
CA VAL A 179 -4.15 4.33 5.47
C VAL A 179 -3.30 3.07 5.45
N TYR A 180 -2.01 3.27 5.23
CA TYR A 180 -0.98 2.27 5.41
C TYR A 180 0.06 2.80 6.40
N LYS A 181 0.77 1.90 7.06
CA LYS A 181 1.90 2.23 7.93
C LYS A 181 3.16 1.50 7.48
N ASN A 182 4.31 2.11 7.75
CA ASN A 182 5.60 1.48 7.51
C ASN A 182 5.76 0.16 8.29
N GLY A 183 6.46 -0.79 7.69
CA GLY A 183 6.86 -2.06 8.29
C GLY A 183 8.38 -2.26 8.23
N TYR A 184 8.80 -3.53 8.26
CA TYR A 184 10.21 -3.90 8.13
C TYR A 184 10.85 -3.35 6.85
N GLY A 185 12.13 -2.96 6.90
CA GLY A 185 12.84 -2.39 5.75
C GLY A 185 12.67 -0.88 5.56
N SER A 186 11.77 -0.23 6.29
CA SER A 186 11.68 1.24 6.39
C SER A 186 12.43 1.76 7.61
N LEU A 187 13.29 2.77 7.44
CA LEU A 187 14.02 3.39 8.56
C LEU A 187 13.16 4.38 9.34
N GLU A 188 12.31 5.13 8.64
CA GLU A 188 11.46 6.17 9.24
C GLU A 188 10.06 5.63 9.51
N ASN A 189 9.42 6.15 10.55
CA ASN A 189 8.02 5.84 10.82
C ASN A 189 7.11 6.80 10.07
N TYR A 190 6.13 6.26 9.37
CA TYR A 190 5.17 7.05 8.62
C TYR A 190 3.80 6.37 8.54
N TYR A 191 2.77 7.21 8.42
CA TYR A 191 1.50 6.80 7.82
C TYR A 191 1.45 7.31 6.38
N LEU A 192 1.06 6.43 5.46
CA LEU A 192 0.75 6.76 4.08
C LEU A 192 -0.77 6.82 3.93
N VAL A 193 -1.31 8.01 3.64
CA VAL A 193 -2.71 8.18 3.24
C VAL A 193 -2.77 8.14 1.72
N SER A 194 -3.55 7.21 1.17
CA SER A 194 -3.79 7.07 -0.25
C SER A 194 -5.24 7.40 -0.58
N VAL A 195 -5.42 8.37 -1.48
CA VAL A 195 -6.71 8.78 -2.05
C VAL A 195 -6.73 8.40 -3.52
N SER A 196 -7.80 7.76 -3.98
CA SER A 196 -8.00 7.40 -5.39
C SER A 196 -8.89 8.42 -6.09
N ALA A 197 -8.64 8.61 -7.38
CA ALA A 197 -9.53 9.35 -8.27
C ALA A 197 -9.38 8.82 -9.70
N LYS A 198 -10.22 9.30 -10.61
CA LYS A 198 -10.11 8.97 -12.04
C LYS A 198 -8.87 9.60 -12.66
N ASP A 199 -8.67 10.88 -12.36
CA ASP A 199 -7.58 11.71 -12.83
C ASP A 199 -7.33 12.86 -11.82
N GLU A 200 -6.37 13.73 -12.12
CA GLU A 200 -6.02 14.87 -11.26
C GLU A 200 -7.18 15.87 -11.07
N ILE A 201 -7.98 16.11 -12.11
CA ILE A 201 -9.08 17.09 -12.06
C ILE A 201 -10.21 16.55 -11.18
N ASP A 202 -10.56 15.28 -11.36
CA ASP A 202 -11.53 14.57 -10.53
C ASP A 202 -11.05 14.57 -9.07
N GLY A 203 -9.78 14.24 -8.81
CA GLY A 203 -9.20 14.27 -7.47
C GLY A 203 -9.27 15.65 -6.79
N ALA A 204 -8.93 16.71 -7.51
CA ALA A 204 -9.01 18.08 -6.99
C ALA A 204 -10.46 18.50 -6.70
N THR A 205 -11.40 18.08 -7.56
CA THR A 205 -12.84 18.35 -7.40
C THR A 205 -13.39 17.63 -6.17
N GLN A 206 -13.06 16.34 -5.99
CA GLN A 206 -13.41 15.56 -4.80
C GLN A 206 -12.81 16.17 -3.52
N ALA A 207 -11.57 16.65 -3.57
CA ALA A 207 -10.92 17.29 -2.43
C ALA A 207 -11.64 18.59 -2.02
N LYS A 208 -12.00 19.43 -2.99
CA LYS A 208 -12.74 20.68 -2.73
C LYS A 208 -14.12 20.41 -2.15
N ALA A 209 -14.88 19.49 -2.74
CA ALA A 209 -16.20 19.10 -2.23
C ALA A 209 -16.09 18.55 -0.81
N ASN A 210 -15.08 17.72 -0.53
CA ASN A 210 -14.86 17.20 0.82
C ASN A 210 -14.49 18.29 1.82
N GLN A 211 -13.67 19.27 1.42
CA GLN A 211 -13.34 20.41 2.27
C GLN A 211 -14.59 21.18 2.71
N GLU A 212 -15.57 21.36 1.81
CA GLU A 212 -16.85 22.01 2.13
C GLU A 212 -17.68 21.18 3.11
N VAL A 213 -17.74 19.85 2.91
CA VAL A 213 -18.45 18.91 3.82
C VAL A 213 -17.83 18.88 5.21
N LEU A 214 -16.49 18.85 5.31
CA LEU A 214 -15.80 18.80 6.60
C LEU A 214 -15.92 20.12 7.37
N GLY A 215 -16.08 21.24 6.67
CA GLY A 215 -16.26 22.57 7.24
C GLY A 215 -14.96 23.25 7.70
N PRO A 216 -15.05 24.48 8.25
CA PRO A 216 -13.89 25.26 8.67
C PRO A 216 -13.15 24.64 9.86
N ASP A 217 -13.87 24.01 10.79
CA ASP A 217 -13.31 23.45 12.03
C ASP A 217 -12.47 22.17 11.80
N ARG A 218 -12.46 21.64 10.57
CA ARG A 218 -11.64 20.46 10.22
C ARG A 218 -10.16 20.64 10.58
N MET A 219 -9.66 21.87 10.50
CA MET A 219 -8.26 22.20 10.77
C MET A 219 -7.89 21.98 12.24
N GLU A 220 -8.83 22.13 13.17
CA GLU A 220 -8.60 21.78 14.58
C GLU A 220 -8.33 20.28 14.73
N THR A 221 -9.10 19.46 14.00
CA THR A 221 -8.90 18.00 14.01
C THR A 221 -7.61 17.62 13.28
N PHE A 222 -7.33 18.21 12.12
CA PHE A 222 -6.08 17.93 11.37
C PHE A 222 -4.84 18.34 12.16
N SER A 223 -4.92 19.42 12.95
CA SER A 223 -3.81 19.86 13.82
C SER A 223 -3.41 18.82 14.86
N LYS A 224 -4.33 17.92 15.26
CA LYS A 224 -4.00 16.79 16.16
C LYS A 224 -3.01 15.80 15.54
N VAL A 225 -2.91 15.77 14.21
CA VAL A 225 -1.89 15.02 13.48
C VAL A 225 -0.69 15.93 13.19
N LEU A 226 -0.94 17.08 12.57
CA LEU A 226 0.11 17.98 12.08
C LEU A 226 1.07 18.47 13.17
N ASN A 227 0.60 18.65 14.41
CA ASN A 227 1.44 19.06 15.53
C ASN A 227 2.41 17.98 16.03
N HIS A 228 2.29 16.74 15.53
CA HIS A 228 3.04 15.58 16.02
C HIS A 228 3.83 14.84 14.93
N ILE A 229 3.70 15.27 13.67
CA ILE A 229 4.53 14.78 12.56
C ILE A 229 5.82 15.60 12.47
N SER A 230 6.89 14.98 12.00
CA SER A 230 8.19 15.64 11.75
C SER A 230 8.29 16.18 10.32
N ARG A 231 7.59 15.55 9.37
CA ARG A 231 7.60 15.90 7.95
C ARG A 231 6.33 15.40 7.29
N MET A 232 5.82 16.15 6.32
CA MET A 232 4.80 15.69 5.38
C MET A 232 5.36 15.76 3.97
N GLU A 233 5.15 14.70 3.19
CA GLU A 233 5.44 14.67 1.75
C GLU A 233 4.14 14.36 1.01
N GLU A 234 3.90 15.07 -0.10
CA GLU A 234 2.77 14.83 -0.98
C GLU A 234 3.27 14.43 -2.36
N TYR A 235 2.72 13.34 -2.89
CA TYR A 235 2.97 12.88 -4.24
C TYR A 235 1.65 12.66 -4.98
N SER A 236 1.63 12.98 -6.27
CA SER A 236 0.67 12.41 -7.20
C SER A 236 1.27 11.19 -7.87
N GLY A 237 0.42 10.31 -8.37
CA GLY A 237 0.86 9.13 -9.08
C GLY A 237 -0.29 8.38 -9.69
N GLU A 238 0.02 7.23 -10.26
CA GLU A 238 -0.96 6.37 -10.93
C GLU A 238 -0.65 4.91 -10.64
N MET A 239 -1.71 4.12 -10.45
CA MET A 239 -1.60 2.67 -10.64
C MET A 239 -1.25 2.40 -12.10
N ARG A 240 -0.39 1.41 -12.33
CA ARG A 240 0.12 1.01 -13.64
C ARG A 240 -0.34 -0.42 -13.97
N PRO A 241 -1.61 -0.62 -14.36
CA PRO A 241 -2.09 -1.93 -14.79
C PRO A 241 -1.25 -2.57 -15.91
N ASP A 242 -0.62 -1.74 -16.75
CA ASP A 242 0.27 -2.18 -17.84
C ASP A 242 1.61 -2.74 -17.36
N LEU A 243 1.99 -2.49 -16.10
CA LEU A 243 3.19 -3.01 -15.44
C LEU A 243 2.86 -4.00 -14.30
N SER A 244 1.57 -4.24 -14.05
CA SER A 244 1.08 -5.18 -13.05
C SER A 244 1.01 -6.60 -13.63
N TYR A 245 1.01 -7.61 -12.76
CA TYR A 245 0.89 -9.00 -13.17
C TYR A 245 0.07 -9.80 -12.16
N SER A 246 -0.67 -10.78 -12.66
CA SER A 246 -1.35 -11.77 -11.84
C SER A 246 -1.36 -13.07 -12.64
N ALA A 247 -0.92 -14.17 -12.02
CA ALA A 247 -0.93 -15.48 -12.64
C ALA A 247 -2.34 -15.86 -13.10
N LYS A 248 -2.44 -16.61 -14.20
CA LYS A 248 -3.73 -17.20 -14.60
C LYS A 248 -4.12 -18.22 -13.52
N LYS A 249 -5.28 -18.03 -12.90
CA LYS A 249 -5.87 -19.06 -12.03
C LYS A 249 -6.17 -20.27 -12.90
N GLU A 250 -5.60 -21.43 -12.53
CA GLU A 250 -5.98 -22.73 -13.09
C GLU A 250 -7.42 -23.10 -12.70
#